data_AF-A0A9E2PXG0-F1
#
_entry.id   AF-A0A9E2PXG0-F1
#
_cell.length_a   1.000
_cell.length_b   1.000
_cell.length_c   1.000
_cell.angle_alpha   90.00
_cell.angle_beta   90.00
_cell.angle_gamma   90.00
#
_symmetry.space_group_name_H-M   'P 1'
#
loop_
_entity.id
_entity.type
_entity.pdbx_description
1 polymer ?
#
loop_
_entity_poly.entity_id
_entity_poly.type
_entity_poly.pdbx_seq_one_letter_code
_entity_poly.pdbx_strand_id
1 'polypeptide(L)'
;MDEEIKGKAKGGMARAASLTPEKRKEIAQKAAAARWSPLDEGGIPEALYEGILELPGGIIIECYVWKDKGRVRRAFHKRGLARSFGIKSTSGNAFMRTIASKGLGSAIPENLHHKLNNPLILNTKTVGQIHTYDDVVLIDVCDAIWQAS
;
A
#
# COMPACT_ATOMS: atom_id res chain seq x y z
N MET A 1 0.45 -0.86 -30.95
CA MET A 1 -0.28 -2.15 -31.02
C MET A 1 -1.25 -2.14 -29.87
N ASP A 2 -2.51 -1.81 -30.13
CA ASP A 2 -3.56 -1.76 -29.11
C ASP A 2 -3.98 -3.18 -28.74
N GLU A 3 -3.50 -3.67 -27.59
CA GLU A 3 -4.04 -4.88 -26.99
C GLU A 3 -5.44 -4.60 -26.45
N GLU A 4 -6.44 -5.17 -27.11
CA GLU A 4 -7.85 -5.01 -26.76
C GLU A 4 -8.14 -5.71 -25.40
N ILE A 5 -8.30 -4.92 -24.35
CA ILE A 5 -8.46 -5.40 -22.97
C ILE A 5 -9.84 -6.04 -22.79
N LYS A 6 -9.88 -7.37 -22.71
CA LYS A 6 -11.10 -8.18 -22.59
C LYS A 6 -11.46 -8.50 -21.13
N GLY A 7 -12.76 -8.63 -20.85
CA GLY A 7 -13.30 -9.12 -19.58
C GLY A 7 -13.33 -8.12 -18.42
N LYS A 8 -13.24 -8.61 -17.18
CA LYS A 8 -13.35 -7.82 -15.92
C LYS A 8 -12.32 -6.69 -15.82
N ALA A 9 -11.21 -6.80 -16.54
CA ALA A 9 -10.17 -5.77 -16.63
C ALA A 9 -10.67 -4.45 -17.25
N LYS A 10 -11.63 -4.52 -18.18
CA LYS A 10 -12.23 -3.32 -18.81
C LYS A 10 -12.98 -2.45 -17.81
N GLY A 11 -13.67 -3.06 -16.85
CA GLY A 11 -14.36 -2.34 -15.78
C GLY A 11 -13.40 -1.67 -14.80
N GLY A 12 -12.28 -2.33 -14.50
CA GLY A 12 -11.21 -1.75 -13.67
C GLY A 12 -10.56 -0.54 -14.33
N MET A 13 -10.23 -0.64 -15.62
CA MET A 13 -9.64 0.47 -16.37
C MET A 13 -10.62 1.61 -16.63
N ALA A 14 -11.87 1.32 -16.97
CA ALA A 14 -12.90 2.35 -17.12
C ALA A 14 -13.10 3.12 -15.81
N ARG A 15 -13.10 2.42 -14.68
CA ARG A 15 -13.19 3.04 -13.36
C ARG A 15 -11.95 3.88 -13.03
N ALA A 16 -10.76 3.36 -13.31
CA ALA A 16 -9.51 4.09 -13.11
C ALA A 16 -9.43 5.37 -13.97
N ALA A 17 -9.86 5.29 -15.23
CA ALA A 17 -9.92 6.43 -16.15
C ALA A 17 -10.99 7.46 -15.75
N SER A 18 -12.12 7.01 -15.18
CA SER A 18 -13.23 7.89 -14.78
C SER A 18 -12.99 8.67 -13.49
N LEU A 19 -12.01 8.25 -12.67
CA LEU A 19 -11.76 8.85 -11.36
C LEU A 19 -10.64 9.88 -11.45
N THR A 20 -10.99 11.14 -11.13
CA THR A 20 -9.99 12.19 -10.94
C THR A 20 -9.04 11.81 -9.79
N PRO A 21 -7.79 12.31 -9.80
CA PRO A 21 -6.84 12.08 -8.70
C PRO A 21 -7.44 12.41 -7.32
N GLU A 22 -8.22 13.50 -7.22
CA GLU A 22 -8.88 13.87 -5.96
C GLU A 22 -9.94 12.84 -5.55
N LYS A 23 -10.72 12.33 -6.50
CA LYS A 23 -11.78 11.36 -6.22
C LYS A 23 -11.22 9.97 -5.89
N ARG A 24 -10.08 9.59 -6.49
CA ARG A 24 -9.32 8.39 -6.07
C ARG A 24 -8.83 8.54 -4.63
N LYS A 25 -8.21 9.68 -4.32
CA LYS A 25 -7.73 10.03 -2.97
C LYS A 25 -8.85 10.02 -1.94
N GLU A 26 -10.01 10.58 -2.25
CA GLU A 26 -11.17 10.61 -1.36
C GLU A 26 -11.73 9.20 -1.06
N ILE A 27 -11.86 8.36 -2.09
CA ILE A 27 -12.28 6.96 -1.94
C ILE A 27 -11.25 6.18 -1.10
N ALA A 28 -9.95 6.40 -1.36
CA ALA A 28 -8.84 5.81 -0.63
C ALA A 28 -8.81 6.24 0.85
N GLN A 29 -9.11 7.51 1.14
CA GLN A 29 -9.22 8.05 2.48
C GLN A 29 -10.42 7.51 3.24
N LYS A 30 -11.62 7.51 2.62
CA LYS A 30 -12.83 6.94 3.21
C LYS A 30 -12.66 5.45 3.49
N ALA A 31 -12.02 4.74 2.56
CA ALA A 31 -11.68 3.35 2.76
C ALA A 31 -10.72 3.20 3.94
N ALA A 32 -9.62 3.96 4.01
CA ALA A 32 -8.72 3.95 5.16
C ALA A 32 -9.42 4.27 6.49
N ALA A 33 -10.19 5.35 6.60
CA ALA A 33 -10.89 5.68 7.84
C ALA A 33 -11.83 4.55 8.31
N ALA A 34 -12.54 3.90 7.38
CA ALA A 34 -13.40 2.75 7.69
C ALA A 34 -12.61 1.47 8.05
N ARG A 35 -11.38 1.32 7.53
CA ARG A 35 -10.45 0.19 7.74
C ARG A 35 -9.76 0.26 9.10
N TRP A 36 -9.46 1.47 9.59
CA TRP A 36 -8.69 1.74 10.80
C TRP A 36 -9.56 2.05 12.04
N SER A 37 -10.88 1.94 11.92
CA SER A 37 -11.72 1.76 13.11
C SER A 37 -11.29 0.48 13.84
N PRO A 38 -11.28 0.49 15.18
CA PRO A 38 -10.85 -0.66 15.97
C PRO A 38 -11.48 -1.94 15.42
N LEU A 39 -10.66 -2.97 15.20
CA LEU A 39 -11.16 -4.30 14.86
C LEU A 39 -12.17 -4.68 15.94
N ASP A 40 -13.39 -5.03 15.53
CA ASP A 40 -14.51 -5.36 16.43
C ASP A 40 -14.17 -6.52 17.40
N GLU A 41 -13.05 -7.24 17.18
CA GLU A 41 -12.60 -8.40 17.96
C GLU A 41 -11.21 -8.24 18.63
N GLY A 42 -10.60 -7.04 18.62
CA GLY A 42 -9.43 -6.73 19.47
C GLY A 42 -8.10 -7.47 19.20
N GLY A 43 -8.04 -8.37 18.21
CA GLY A 43 -6.85 -9.17 17.87
C GLY A 43 -6.03 -8.65 16.68
N ILE A 44 -4.79 -9.11 16.55
CA ILE A 44 -3.93 -8.85 15.37
C ILE A 44 -4.39 -9.77 14.23
N PRO A 45 -4.72 -9.23 13.03
CA PRO A 45 -5.21 -10.04 11.93
C PRO A 45 -4.15 -11.01 11.38
N GLU A 46 -4.59 -12.18 10.96
CA GLU A 46 -3.72 -13.19 10.34
C GLU A 46 -3.66 -13.06 8.81
N ALA A 47 -2.47 -13.30 8.27
CA ALA A 47 -2.26 -13.49 6.84
C ALA A 47 -2.80 -14.86 6.40
N LEU A 48 -3.76 -14.83 5.48
CA LEU A 48 -4.33 -16.01 4.84
C LEU A 48 -3.34 -16.67 3.88
N TYR A 49 -2.63 -15.83 3.12
CA TYR A 49 -1.62 -16.25 2.15
C TYR A 49 -0.43 -15.29 2.18
N GLU A 50 0.74 -15.82 1.85
CA GLU A 50 2.01 -15.09 1.79
C GLU A 50 2.66 -15.38 0.45
N GLY A 51 3.29 -14.37 -0.13
CA GLY A 51 3.98 -14.53 -1.39
C GLY A 51 4.80 -13.30 -1.73
N ILE A 52 5.23 -13.23 -2.99
CA ILE A 52 6.00 -12.13 -3.54
C ILE A 52 5.24 -11.49 -4.69
N LEU A 53 5.32 -10.17 -4.79
CA LEU A 53 4.90 -9.40 -5.93
C LEU A 53 6.15 -8.98 -6.70
N GLU A 54 6.29 -9.48 -7.92
CA GLU A 54 7.33 -9.08 -8.85
C GLU A 54 6.80 -7.94 -9.73
N LEU A 55 7.57 -6.86 -9.80
CA LEU A 55 7.30 -5.71 -10.63
C LEU A 55 8.41 -5.57 -11.69
N PRO A 56 8.13 -4.88 -12.82
CA PRO A 56 9.15 -4.60 -13.83
C PRO A 56 10.41 -3.95 -13.23
N GLY A 57 11.56 -4.21 -13.85
CA GLY A 57 12.85 -3.71 -13.36
C GLY A 57 13.43 -4.54 -12.20
N GLY A 58 12.96 -5.77 -11.98
CA GLY A 58 13.50 -6.68 -10.96
C GLY A 58 13.13 -6.29 -9.53
N ILE A 59 12.08 -5.48 -9.36
CA ILE A 59 11.59 -5.06 -8.05
C ILE A 59 10.75 -6.20 -7.46
N ILE A 60 11.11 -6.65 -6.26
CA ILE A 60 10.43 -7.73 -5.55
C ILE A 60 9.94 -7.21 -4.20
N ILE A 61 8.65 -7.40 -3.90
CA ILE A 61 8.01 -6.93 -2.68
C ILE A 61 7.23 -8.09 -2.03
N GLU A 62 7.46 -8.35 -0.75
CA GLU A 62 6.67 -9.35 -0.01
C GLU A 62 5.20 -8.89 0.11
N CYS A 63 4.28 -9.77 -0.28
CA CYS A 63 2.85 -9.51 -0.34
C CYS A 63 2.07 -10.52 0.52
N TYR A 64 1.12 -10.01 1.29
CA TYR A 64 0.31 -10.78 2.23
C TYR A 64 -1.16 -10.56 1.92
N VAL A 65 -1.93 -11.64 1.89
CA VAL A 65 -3.39 -11.60 1.72
C VAL A 65 -4.04 -11.74 3.08
N TRP A 66 -4.96 -10.84 3.43
CA TRP A 66 -5.66 -10.86 4.71
C TRP A 66 -7.14 -10.49 4.53
N LYS A 67 -7.95 -10.70 5.57
CA LYS A 67 -9.38 -10.34 5.57
C LYS A 67 -9.64 -9.15 6.50
N ASP A 68 -10.31 -8.16 5.94
CA ASP A 68 -10.73 -6.94 6.60
C ASP A 68 -12.25 -6.83 6.49
N LYS A 69 -12.99 -6.99 7.60
CA LYS A 69 -14.46 -6.91 7.64
C LYS A 69 -15.13 -7.75 6.52
N GLY A 70 -14.66 -8.98 6.36
CA GLY A 70 -15.14 -9.93 5.34
C GLY A 70 -14.62 -9.70 3.92
N ARG A 71 -13.81 -8.65 3.68
CA ARG A 71 -13.22 -8.35 2.36
C ARG A 71 -11.76 -8.82 2.30
N VAL A 72 -11.40 -9.49 1.22
CA VAL A 72 -10.02 -9.92 0.97
C VAL A 72 -9.18 -8.72 0.51
N ARG A 73 -7.99 -8.56 1.09
CA ARG A 73 -7.09 -7.43 0.90
C ARG A 73 -5.64 -7.87 0.77
N ARG A 74 -4.80 -6.98 0.24
CA ARG A 74 -3.37 -7.19 0.08
C ARG A 74 -2.61 -6.18 0.92
N ALA A 75 -1.58 -6.63 1.61
CA ALA A 75 -0.68 -5.79 2.36
C ALA A 75 0.76 -6.08 1.94
N PHE A 76 1.60 -5.06 1.98
CA PHE A 76 3.00 -5.13 1.57
C PHE A 76 3.91 -4.87 2.75
N HIS A 77 5.00 -5.63 2.85
CA HIS A 77 5.93 -5.49 3.96
C HIS A 77 6.61 -4.11 3.95
N LYS A 78 6.63 -3.45 5.12
CA LYS A 78 7.25 -2.11 5.28
C LYS A 78 8.70 -2.07 4.81
N ARG A 79 9.49 -3.09 5.15
CA ARG A 79 10.92 -3.17 4.76
C ARG A 79 11.08 -3.55 3.29
N GLY A 80 10.17 -4.37 2.76
CA GLY A 80 10.11 -4.70 1.34
C GLY A 80 9.91 -3.45 0.48
N LEU A 81 8.96 -2.61 0.90
CA LEU A 81 8.71 -1.33 0.26
C LEU A 81 9.93 -0.41 0.30
N ALA A 82 10.61 -0.28 1.44
CA ALA A 82 11.85 0.49 1.52
C ALA A 82 12.87 0.07 0.45
N ARG A 83 13.09 -1.24 0.29
CA ARG A 83 14.02 -1.79 -0.70
C ARG A 83 13.56 -1.54 -2.13
N SER A 84 12.25 -1.63 -2.40
CA SER A 84 11.69 -1.35 -3.73
C SER A 84 11.92 0.08 -4.20
N PHE A 85 11.97 1.04 -3.28
CA PHE A 85 12.31 2.44 -3.57
C PHE A 85 13.83 2.72 -3.60
N GLY A 86 14.67 1.67 -3.61
CA GLY A 86 16.13 1.82 -3.64
C GLY A 86 16.72 2.38 -2.34
N ILE A 87 15.97 2.37 -1.23
CA ILE A 87 16.45 2.88 0.05
C ILE A 87 17.45 1.86 0.62
N LYS A 88 18.74 2.23 0.62
CA LYS A 88 19.85 1.38 1.04
C LYS A 88 19.74 0.87 2.49
N SER A 89 19.06 1.61 3.36
CA SER A 89 18.86 1.19 4.75
C SER A 89 17.60 0.33 4.87
N THR A 90 17.78 -0.91 5.32
CA THR A 90 16.67 -1.83 5.62
C THR A 90 16.05 -1.62 7.01
N SER A 91 16.46 -0.56 7.73
CA SER A 91 15.86 -0.23 9.02
C SER A 91 14.38 0.12 8.83
N GLY A 92 13.52 -0.36 9.73
CA GLY A 92 12.08 -0.10 9.65
C GLY A 92 11.72 1.38 9.61
N ASN A 93 12.62 2.26 10.05
CA ASN A 93 12.44 3.72 10.00
C ASN A 93 13.08 4.40 8.79
N ALA A 94 13.90 3.71 7.99
CA ALA A 94 14.51 4.31 6.80
C ALA A 94 13.48 4.76 5.78
N PHE A 95 12.50 3.89 5.48
CA PHE A 95 11.39 4.23 4.60
C PHE A 95 10.68 5.50 5.08
N MET A 96 10.33 5.55 6.36
CA MET A 96 9.65 6.70 6.97
C MET A 96 10.47 7.97 6.88
N ARG A 97 11.78 7.91 7.16
CA ARG A 97 12.67 9.08 7.06
C ARG A 97 12.81 9.59 5.63
N THR A 98 12.92 8.68 4.66
CA THR A 98 13.06 9.06 3.25
C THR A 98 11.79 9.71 2.74
N ILE A 99 10.64 9.11 3.05
CA ILE A 99 9.32 9.63 2.71
C ILE A 99 9.05 10.96 3.44
N ALA A 100 9.47 11.13 4.69
CA ALA A 100 9.31 12.39 5.43
C ALA A 100 10.41 13.43 5.13
N SER A 101 11.35 13.15 4.23
CA SER A 101 12.44 14.09 3.90
C SER A 101 11.91 15.31 3.15
N LYS A 102 12.63 16.45 3.20
CA LYS A 102 12.17 17.70 2.57
C LYS A 102 11.92 17.61 1.04
N GLY A 103 12.51 16.63 0.36
CA GLY A 103 12.30 16.43 -1.08
C GLY A 103 11.00 15.66 -1.37
N LEU A 104 10.87 14.46 -0.81
CA LEU A 104 9.71 13.57 -1.04
C LEU A 104 8.52 13.88 -0.13
N GLY A 105 8.76 14.43 1.05
CA GLY A 105 7.74 14.72 2.06
C GLY A 105 6.84 15.88 1.69
N SER A 106 7.32 16.85 0.91
CA SER A 106 6.47 17.94 0.38
C SER A 106 5.45 17.43 -0.64
N ALA A 107 5.76 16.32 -1.33
CA ALA A 107 4.87 15.66 -2.28
C ALA A 107 3.79 14.82 -1.60
N ILE A 108 4.00 14.46 -0.34
CA ILE A 108 3.17 13.49 0.37
C ILE A 108 2.11 14.24 1.18
N PRO A 109 0.82 14.02 0.90
CA PRO A 109 -0.23 14.75 1.60
C PRO A 109 -0.34 14.28 3.05
N GLU A 110 -0.76 15.17 3.96
CA GLU A 110 -0.87 14.91 5.41
C GLU A 110 -1.62 13.62 5.75
N ASN A 111 -2.70 13.33 5.03
CA ASN A 111 -3.48 12.11 5.24
C ASN A 111 -2.69 10.82 4.94
N LEU A 112 -1.70 10.89 4.05
CA LEU A 112 -0.83 9.76 3.73
C LEU A 112 0.27 9.61 4.78
N HIS A 113 0.80 10.72 5.33
CA HIS A 113 1.71 10.69 6.48
C HIS A 113 1.11 9.93 7.67
N HIS A 114 -0.16 10.18 8.00
CA HIS A 114 -0.83 9.45 9.07
C HIS A 114 -0.87 7.94 8.82
N LYS A 115 -1.23 7.50 7.60
CA LYS A 115 -1.25 6.06 7.24
C LYS A 115 0.13 5.43 7.27
N LEU A 116 1.17 6.19 6.94
CA LEU A 116 2.54 5.69 6.96
C LEU A 116 3.09 5.54 8.39
N ASN A 117 2.71 6.45 9.28
CA ASN A 117 3.08 6.39 10.70
C ASN A 117 2.36 5.28 11.47
N ASN A 118 1.19 4.86 10.99
CA ASN A 118 0.41 3.77 11.56
C ASN A 118 0.41 2.59 10.57
N PRO A 119 1.43 1.71 10.57
CA PRO A 119 1.42 0.51 9.74
C PRO A 119 0.51 -0.57 10.33
N LEU A 120 -0.09 -1.40 9.47
CA LEU A 120 -0.91 -2.53 9.88
C LEU A 120 -0.01 -3.65 10.37
N ILE A 121 -0.25 -4.14 11.58
CA ILE A 121 0.43 -5.32 12.09
C ILE A 121 -0.33 -6.56 11.62
N LEU A 122 0.37 -7.48 10.98
CA LEU A 122 -0.17 -8.78 10.58
C LEU A 122 0.61 -9.90 11.24
N ASN A 123 -0.10 -10.93 11.67
CA ASN A 123 0.48 -12.22 12.03
C ASN A 123 0.70 -13.04 10.75
N THR A 124 1.94 -13.44 10.52
CA THR A 124 2.35 -14.32 9.43
C THR A 124 2.73 -15.69 9.98
N LYS A 125 2.54 -16.72 9.16
CA LYS A 125 2.93 -18.10 9.44
C LYS A 125 4.43 -18.30 9.39
N THR A 126 5.15 -17.49 8.61
CA THR A 126 6.60 -17.67 8.39
C THR A 126 7.46 -16.80 9.32
N VAL A 127 7.13 -15.52 9.49
CA VAL A 127 7.99 -14.54 10.19
C VAL A 127 7.38 -14.04 11.51
N GLY A 128 6.15 -14.44 11.85
CA GLY A 128 5.42 -13.91 13.00
C GLY A 128 4.84 -12.53 12.71
N GLN A 129 4.94 -11.60 13.65
CA GLN A 129 4.36 -10.26 13.51
C GLN A 129 5.19 -9.37 12.60
N ILE A 130 4.53 -8.78 11.60
CA ILE A 130 5.16 -7.88 10.63
C ILE A 130 4.39 -6.57 10.49
N HIS A 131 5.12 -5.50 10.19
CA HIS A 131 4.53 -4.21 9.84
C HIS A 131 4.30 -4.12 8.34
N THR A 132 3.07 -3.81 7.95
CA THR A 132 2.63 -3.81 6.57
C THR A 132 1.85 -2.55 6.22
N TYR A 133 1.79 -2.25 4.94
CA TYR A 133 0.93 -1.20 4.39
C TYR A 133 -0.08 -1.82 3.43
N ASP A 134 -1.33 -1.39 3.52
CA ASP A 134 -2.39 -1.81 2.60
C ASP A 134 -2.06 -1.38 1.16
N ASP A 135 -2.64 -2.06 0.19
CA ASP A 135 -2.43 -1.81 -1.24
C ASP A 135 -2.65 -0.35 -1.65
N VAL A 136 -3.67 0.28 -1.07
CA VAL A 136 -4.00 1.69 -1.29
C VAL A 136 -2.88 2.62 -0.85
N VAL A 137 -2.17 2.32 0.25
CA VAL A 137 -1.07 3.18 0.74
C VAL A 137 0.09 3.15 -0.25
N LEU A 138 0.40 2.00 -0.84
CA LEU A 138 1.44 1.89 -1.85
C LEU A 138 1.10 2.74 -3.09
N ILE A 139 -0.14 2.64 -3.58
CA ILE A 139 -0.61 3.43 -4.73
C ILE A 139 -0.52 4.94 -4.40
N ASP A 140 -1.04 5.35 -3.24
CA ASP A 140 -1.01 6.75 -2.80
C ASP A 140 0.44 7.30 -2.75
N VAL A 141 1.42 6.49 -2.32
CA VAL A 141 2.84 6.87 -2.30
C VAL A 141 3.41 6.99 -3.71
N CYS A 142 3.16 6.01 -4.58
CA CYS A 142 3.64 6.06 -5.96
C CYS A 142 3.07 7.27 -6.72
N ASP A 143 1.78 7.56 -6.57
CA ASP A 143 1.12 8.71 -7.20
C ASP A 143 1.71 10.03 -6.68
N ALA A 144 1.94 10.15 -5.37
CA ALA A 144 2.56 11.34 -4.77
C ALA A 144 3.97 11.59 -5.31
N ILE A 145 4.80 10.53 -5.39
CA ILE A 145 6.16 10.62 -5.93
C ILE A 145 6.13 11.01 -7.41
N TRP A 146 5.23 10.41 -8.18
CA TRP A 146 5.08 10.69 -9.61
C TRP A 146 4.66 12.14 -9.88
N GLN A 147 3.76 12.70 -9.07
CA GLN A 147 3.31 14.09 -9.21
C GLN A 147 4.37 15.13 -8.85
N ALA A 148 5.38 14.75 -8.06
CA ALA A 148 6.49 15.62 -7.68
C ALA A 148 7.75 15.45 -8.53
N SER A 149 7.73 14.52 -9.49
CA SER A 149 8.80 14.30 -10.48
C SER A 149 8.52 15.08 -11.76
#